data_AF-A0A3N7D3K8-F1
#
_entry.id   AF-A0A3N7D3K8-F1
#
_cell.length_a   1.000
_cell.length_b   1.000
_cell.length_c   1.000
_cell.angle_alpha   90.00
_cell.angle_beta   90.00
_cell.angle_gamma   90.00
#
_symmetry.space_group_name_H-M   'P 1'
#
loop_
_entity.id
_entity.type
_entity.pdbx_description
1 polymer ?
#
loop_
_entity_poly.entity_id
_entity_poly.type
_entity_poly.pdbx_seq_one_letter_code
_entity_poly.pdbx_strand_id
1 'polypeptide(L)'
;GPSVTTAGIDAGGKPITNVGAGTNDTDAANVAQVKAAEAKAGNAVQYDKNADGTPGKSGVTLGGLNADGTPATAPVKLANVADGNVAAGSKDAVNGGQLNTTNQNVTNLG
;
A
#
# COMPACT_ATOMS: atom_id res chain seq x y z
N GLY A 1 21.95 8.91 -33.27
CA GLY A 1 22.64 8.08 -32.27
C GLY A 1 22.69 8.85 -30.95
N PRO A 2 23.28 8.32 -29.87
CA PRO A 2 23.45 9.10 -28.64
C PRO A 2 24.21 10.41 -28.88
N SER A 3 23.93 11.44 -28.09
CA SER A 3 24.62 12.73 -28.16
C SER A 3 24.82 13.37 -26.78
N VAL A 4 25.83 14.24 -26.67
CA VAL A 4 26.10 15.07 -25.50
C VAL A 4 26.28 16.51 -25.98
N THR A 5 25.47 17.43 -25.47
CA THR A 5 25.49 18.85 -25.85
C THR A 5 25.40 19.73 -24.61
N THR A 6 25.47 21.04 -24.78
CA THR A 6 25.18 22.00 -23.69
C THR A 6 23.75 21.92 -23.17
N ALA A 7 22.83 21.32 -23.93
CA ALA A 7 21.46 21.06 -23.49
C ALA A 7 21.30 19.76 -22.67
N GLY A 8 22.34 18.92 -22.59
CA GLY A 8 22.33 17.67 -21.81
C GLY A 8 22.71 16.42 -22.62
N ILE A 9 22.23 15.27 -22.15
CA ILE A 9 22.52 13.93 -22.70
C ILE A 9 21.25 13.37 -23.35
N ASP A 10 21.38 12.89 -24.59
CA ASP A 10 20.33 12.12 -25.27
C ASP A 10 20.86 10.71 -25.59
N ALA A 11 20.21 9.68 -25.05
CA ALA A 11 20.56 8.28 -25.33
C ALA A 11 20.07 7.80 -26.71
N GLY A 12 19.24 8.57 -27.41
CA GLY A 12 18.67 8.23 -28.71
C GLY A 12 17.79 6.98 -28.65
N GLY A 13 17.02 6.83 -27.56
CA GLY A 13 16.16 5.67 -27.31
C GLY A 13 16.90 4.36 -27.02
N LYS A 14 18.22 4.39 -26.79
CA LYS A 14 19.02 3.20 -26.48
C LYS A 14 19.05 2.95 -24.97
N PRO A 15 19.10 1.68 -24.54
CA PRO A 15 19.41 1.35 -23.15
C PRO A 15 20.77 1.92 -22.73
N ILE A 16 20.84 2.46 -21.51
CA ILE A 16 22.10 2.81 -20.86
C ILE A 16 22.43 1.66 -19.90
N THR A 17 23.41 0.83 -20.27
CA THR A 17 23.82 -0.34 -19.47
C THR A 17 24.96 0.03 -18.52
N ASN A 18 25.26 -0.86 -17.56
CA ASN A 18 26.31 -0.67 -16.55
C ASN A 18 26.14 0.56 -15.65
N VAL A 19 24.89 0.98 -15.42
CA VAL A 19 24.56 2.03 -14.46
C VAL A 19 24.64 1.46 -13.04
N GLY A 20 25.59 1.95 -12.24
CA GLY A 20 25.69 1.64 -10.82
C GLY A 20 24.43 2.05 -10.05
N ALA A 21 24.25 1.53 -8.84
CA ALA A 21 23.13 1.98 -8.02
C ALA A 21 23.35 3.44 -7.62
N GLY A 22 22.35 4.30 -7.86
CA GLY A 22 22.39 5.69 -7.42
C GLY A 22 22.35 5.79 -5.91
N THR A 23 23.10 6.74 -5.35
CA THR A 23 23.26 6.96 -3.90
C THR A 23 22.83 8.37 -3.48
N ASN A 24 23.08 9.37 -4.33
CA ASN A 24 22.64 10.74 -4.12
C ASN A 24 21.29 10.98 -4.80
N ASP A 25 20.54 11.98 -4.34
CA ASP A 25 19.23 12.35 -4.90
C ASP A 25 19.28 12.69 -6.40
N THR A 26 20.45 13.06 -6.91
CA THR A 26 20.67 13.42 -8.32
C THR A 26 21.29 12.31 -9.16
N ASP A 27 21.53 11.13 -8.59
CA ASP A 27 22.09 10.00 -9.34
C ASP A 27 20.98 9.33 -10.18
N ALA A 28 21.36 8.75 -11.32
CA ALA A 28 20.45 7.92 -12.09
C ALA A 28 20.17 6.60 -11.34
N ALA A 29 18.89 6.25 -11.16
CA ALA A 29 18.51 4.96 -10.63
C ALA A 29 18.65 3.86 -11.70
N ASN A 30 19.17 2.69 -11.32
CA ASN A 30 19.17 1.53 -12.21
C ASN A 30 17.90 0.69 -12.04
N VAL A 31 17.68 -0.25 -12.96
CA VAL A 31 16.47 -1.10 -12.97
C VAL A 31 16.34 -1.96 -11.70
N ALA A 32 17.44 -2.33 -11.04
CA ALA A 32 17.38 -3.09 -9.79
C ALA A 32 16.77 -2.27 -8.66
N GLN A 33 17.10 -0.98 -8.56
CA GLN A 33 16.49 -0.06 -7.59
C GLN A 33 15.00 0.13 -7.87
N VAL A 34 14.60 0.24 -9.15
CA VAL A 34 13.18 0.34 -9.55
C VAL A 34 12.42 -0.93 -9.15
N LYS A 35 12.93 -2.12 -9.46
CA LYS A 35 12.31 -3.40 -9.07
C LYS A 35 12.19 -3.55 -7.55
N ALA A 36 13.20 -3.09 -6.80
CA ALA A 36 13.15 -3.09 -5.34
C ALA A 36 12.05 -2.16 -4.81
N ALA A 37 11.81 -1.02 -5.45
CA ALA A 37 10.70 -0.13 -5.12
C ALA A 37 9.34 -0.76 -5.49
N GLU A 38 9.23 -1.39 -6.66
CA GLU A 38 8.02 -2.11 -7.09
C GLU A 38 7.65 -3.26 -6.13
N ALA A 39 8.63 -4.05 -5.69
CA ALA A 39 8.41 -5.13 -4.73
C ALA A 39 7.88 -4.60 -3.39
N LYS A 40 8.39 -3.43 -2.93
CA LYS A 40 7.85 -2.76 -1.72
C LYS A 40 6.42 -2.29 -1.95
N ALA A 41 6.11 -1.74 -3.13
CA ALA A 41 4.76 -1.32 -3.49
C ALA A 41 3.80 -2.51 -3.61
N GLY A 42 4.27 -3.68 -4.03
CA GLY A 42 3.48 -4.91 -4.10
C GLY A 42 2.98 -5.43 -2.75
N ASN A 43 3.66 -5.07 -1.66
CA ASN A 43 3.24 -5.42 -0.30
C ASN A 43 2.40 -4.33 0.38
N ALA A 44 2.09 -3.23 -0.31
CA ALA A 44 1.29 -2.14 0.24
C ALA A 44 -0.19 -2.51 0.31
N VAL A 45 -0.90 -1.97 1.31
CA VAL A 45 -2.37 -2.01 1.35
C VAL A 45 -2.91 -0.90 0.45
N GLN A 46 -3.74 -1.27 -0.51
CA GLN A 46 -4.27 -0.36 -1.54
C GLN A 46 -5.78 -0.19 -1.39
N TYR A 47 -6.30 0.95 -1.84
CA TYR A 47 -7.74 1.15 -1.99
C TYR A 47 -8.31 0.23 -3.05
N ASP A 48 -9.58 -0.15 -2.87
CA ASP A 48 -10.34 -0.84 -3.89
C ASP A 48 -10.52 0.08 -5.12
N LYS A 49 -10.51 -0.53 -6.30
CA LYS A 49 -10.66 0.19 -7.57
C LYS A 49 -12.14 0.36 -7.93
N ASN A 50 -12.44 1.44 -8.63
CA ASN A 50 -13.68 1.61 -9.37
C ASN A 50 -13.72 0.66 -10.58
N ALA A 51 -14.90 0.51 -11.18
CA ALA A 51 -15.08 -0.31 -12.38
C ALA A 51 -14.24 0.14 -13.58
N ASP A 52 -13.87 1.42 -13.65
CA ASP A 52 -12.99 2.00 -14.67
C ASP A 52 -11.49 1.81 -14.39
N GLY A 53 -11.13 1.15 -13.29
CA GLY A 53 -9.76 0.89 -12.88
C GLY A 53 -9.09 2.00 -12.05
N THR A 54 -9.76 3.13 -11.81
CA THR A 54 -9.24 4.21 -10.95
C THR A 54 -9.38 3.89 -9.45
N PRO A 55 -8.62 4.52 -8.54
CA PRO A 55 -8.81 4.30 -7.10
C PRO A 55 -10.17 4.81 -6.60
N GLY A 56 -10.99 3.93 -6.01
CA GLY A 56 -12.35 4.27 -5.53
C GLY A 56 -12.40 4.94 -4.17
N LYS A 57 -11.36 4.75 -3.33
CA LYS A 57 -11.19 5.35 -1.98
C LYS A 57 -12.37 5.16 -1.01
N SER A 58 -13.35 4.33 -1.35
CA SER A 58 -14.52 4.00 -0.55
C SER A 58 -14.30 2.78 0.35
N GLY A 59 -13.29 1.97 0.06
CA GLY A 59 -13.00 0.73 0.76
C GLY A 59 -11.58 0.24 0.55
N VAL A 60 -11.20 -0.71 1.39
CA VAL A 60 -9.97 -1.48 1.32
C VAL A 60 -10.33 -2.94 1.61
N THR A 61 -10.10 -3.81 0.64
CA THR A 61 -10.23 -5.26 0.83
C THR A 61 -8.89 -5.85 1.26
N LEU A 62 -8.78 -6.23 2.54
CA LEU A 62 -7.56 -6.84 3.08
C LEU A 62 -7.35 -8.24 2.49
N GLY A 63 -6.08 -8.60 2.26
CA GLY A 63 -5.71 -9.83 1.56
C GLY A 63 -5.70 -9.67 0.03
N GLY A 64 -6.21 -8.55 -0.48
CA GLY A 64 -6.21 -8.21 -1.89
C GLY A 64 -7.35 -8.86 -2.68
N LEU A 65 -7.28 -8.69 -4.00
CA LEU A 65 -8.17 -9.34 -4.95
C LEU A 65 -7.41 -10.46 -5.67
N ASN A 66 -8.09 -11.56 -5.95
CA ASN A 66 -7.63 -12.60 -6.86
C ASN A 66 -7.52 -12.06 -8.29
N ALA A 67 -6.88 -12.82 -9.19
CA ALA A 67 -6.69 -12.42 -10.58
C ALA A 67 -8.01 -12.18 -11.35
N ASP A 68 -9.10 -12.80 -10.90
CA ASP A 68 -10.46 -12.63 -11.44
C ASP A 68 -11.21 -11.42 -10.84
N GLY A 69 -10.57 -10.64 -9.98
CA GLY A 69 -11.14 -9.46 -9.32
C GLY A 69 -11.97 -9.77 -8.07
N THR A 70 -12.06 -11.03 -7.65
CA THR A 70 -12.79 -11.40 -6.42
C THR A 70 -11.95 -11.17 -5.15
N PRO A 71 -12.55 -10.86 -3.99
CA PRO A 71 -11.81 -10.75 -2.72
C PRO A 71 -11.07 -12.04 -2.33
N ALA A 72 -9.90 -11.89 -1.71
CA ALA A 72 -9.24 -12.99 -1.02
C ALA A 72 -10.15 -13.55 0.09
N THR A 73 -10.19 -14.88 0.23
CA THR A 73 -11.05 -15.56 1.21
C THR A 73 -10.36 -15.82 2.55
N ALA A 74 -9.02 -15.82 2.56
CA ALA A 74 -8.25 -15.93 3.79
C ALA A 74 -8.25 -14.57 4.51
N PRO A 75 -8.75 -14.50 5.77
CA PRO A 75 -8.81 -13.23 6.49
C PRO A 75 -7.40 -12.76 6.88
N VAL A 76 -7.21 -11.44 6.85
CA VAL A 76 -5.99 -10.79 7.36
C VAL A 76 -6.22 -10.33 8.79
N LYS A 77 -5.33 -10.73 9.70
CA LYS A 77 -5.32 -10.20 11.06
C LYS A 77 -4.82 -8.76 11.06
N LEU A 78 -5.67 -7.80 11.43
CA LEU A 78 -5.26 -6.44 11.75
C LEU A 78 -4.92 -6.35 13.24
N ALA A 79 -3.64 -6.11 13.57
CA ALA A 79 -3.13 -6.08 14.93
C ALA A 79 -2.54 -4.71 15.27
N ASN A 80 -2.27 -4.49 16.56
CA ASN A 80 -1.74 -3.21 17.07
C ASN A 80 -2.65 -2.01 16.76
N VAL A 81 -3.96 -2.25 16.79
CA VAL A 81 -4.98 -1.20 16.69
C VAL A 81 -5.15 -0.57 18.07
N ALA A 82 -4.82 0.71 18.18
CA ALA A 82 -5.08 1.48 19.40
C ALA A 82 -6.59 1.50 19.73
N ASP A 83 -6.93 1.76 20.98
CA ASP A 83 -8.33 1.89 21.39
C ASP A 83 -9.00 3.02 20.59
N GLY A 84 -10.11 2.70 19.90
CA GLY A 84 -10.90 3.70 19.19
C GLY A 84 -11.74 4.53 20.14
N ASN A 85 -12.09 5.75 19.77
CA ASN A 85 -13.03 6.53 20.59
C ASN A 85 -14.44 5.93 20.52
N VAL A 86 -14.95 5.40 21.64
CA VAL A 86 -16.30 4.82 21.74
C VAL A 86 -17.30 5.91 22.12
N ALA A 87 -17.72 6.70 21.12
CA ALA A 87 -18.67 7.80 21.28
C ALA A 87 -19.62 7.89 20.07
N ALA A 88 -20.77 8.56 20.26
CA ALA A 88 -21.74 8.77 19.20
C ALA A 88 -21.10 9.50 17.99
N GLY A 89 -21.24 8.92 16.80
CA GLY A 89 -20.70 9.48 15.56
C GLY A 89 -19.25 9.08 15.22
N SER A 90 -18.53 8.42 16.13
CA SER A 90 -17.15 7.96 15.90
C SER A 90 -17.00 7.12 14.63
N LYS A 91 -15.81 7.19 14.03
CA LYS A 91 -15.38 6.42 12.84
C LYS A 91 -14.09 5.64 13.10
N ASP A 92 -13.63 5.63 14.34
CA ASP A 92 -12.45 4.89 14.74
C ASP A 92 -12.77 3.40 14.73
N ALA A 93 -11.81 2.59 14.30
CA ALA A 93 -11.86 1.16 14.51
C ALA A 93 -11.76 0.86 16.02
N VAL A 94 -12.56 -0.08 16.50
CA VAL A 94 -12.45 -0.61 17.87
C VAL A 94 -11.64 -1.91 17.85
N ASN A 95 -10.92 -2.19 18.93
CA ASN A 95 -10.14 -3.42 19.06
C ASN A 95 -10.79 -4.44 20.00
N GLY A 96 -10.16 -5.61 20.13
CA GLY A 96 -10.67 -6.71 20.95
C GLY A 96 -10.76 -6.39 22.45
N GLY A 97 -9.90 -5.53 23.00
CA GLY A 97 -9.95 -5.14 24.40
C GLY A 97 -11.21 -4.35 24.75
N GLN A 98 -11.60 -3.43 23.87
CA GLN A 98 -12.82 -2.62 24.03
C GLN A 98 -14.10 -3.45 23.90
N LEU A 99 -14.14 -4.39 22.94
CA LEU A 99 -15.25 -5.33 22.80
C LEU A 99 -15.35 -6.25 24.02
N ASN A 100 -14.20 -6.73 24.54
CA ASN A 100 -14.17 -7.56 25.74
C ASN A 100 -14.74 -6.84 26.96
N THR A 101 -14.34 -5.59 27.23
CA THR A 101 -14.92 -4.78 28.32
C THR A 101 -16.44 -4.65 28.19
N THR A 102 -16.95 -4.43 26.97
CA THR A 102 -18.38 -4.38 26.71
C THR A 102 -19.06 -5.71 27.04
N ASN A 103 -18.49 -6.85 26.62
CA ASN A 103 -19.03 -8.18 26.89
C ASN A 103 -19.08 -8.51 28.39
N GLN A 104 -18.07 -8.09 29.16
CA GLN A 104 -18.06 -8.24 30.62
C GLN A 104 -19.21 -7.46 31.27
N ASN A 105 -19.45 -6.22 30.83
CA ASN A 105 -20.56 -5.41 31.35
C ASN A 105 -21.93 -6.04 31.05
N VAL A 106 -22.11 -6.62 29.86
CA VAL A 106 -23.34 -7.34 29.49
C VAL A 106 -23.54 -8.59 30.35
N THR A 107 -22.47 -9.36 30.55
CA THR A 107 -22.52 -10.59 31.34
C THR A 107 -22.91 -10.30 32.80
N ASN A 108 -22.40 -9.21 33.37
CA ASN A 108 -22.70 -8.80 34.75
C ASN A 108 -24.14 -8.30 34.96
N LEU A 109 -24.94 -8.16 33.89
CA LEU A 109 -26.34 -7.74 33.97
C LEU A 109 -27.32 -8.92 34.09
N GLY A 110 -26.88 -10.14 33.73
CA GLY A 110 -27.66 -11.38 33.85
C GLY A 110 -27.32 -12.15 35.11
#